data_AF-A0A5C7PFD2-F1
#
_entry.id   AF-A0A5C7PFD2-F1
#
_cell.length_a   1.000
_cell.length_b   1.000
_cell.length_c   1.000
_cell.angle_alpha   90.00
_cell.angle_beta   90.00
_cell.angle_gamma   90.00
#
_symmetry.space_group_name_H-M   'P 1'
#
loop_
_entity.id
_entity.type
_entity.pdbx_description
1 polymer ?
#
loop_
_entity_poly.entity_id
_entity_poly.type
_entity_poly.pdbx_seq_one_letter_code
_entity_poly.pdbx_strand_id
1 'polypeptide(L)'
;IHLRTPGVPIRDVRSGVARAAQPLDWDTPPCRLKVDGDSAELVFHRPDNWARFGFDIVPAGERAVAAEVAPLGRIEPLAEPGPDAIRQMLRSQRIAFLGTARSCAPALPASIAKLRELGALFAHHEIHIYENDSSDDTGAMLDHWARDGLLHAMREQGVAERMPLRTERLAYGRNKLLDHVLERGPWDYICWADLDGLVGERFAVDGFVSNFRHTEAWDAVFPLSWPLYYDLWALREPTICPDDYVASGLHTLNAALFAGREIHAATQQLQPGRVAGWLPVQSAFGGFGLYKGAVAALGRYSGLVDGREVCEHVPYHRLLVQAGARLYLNPQCITHIA
;
A
#
# COMPACT_ATOMS: atom_id res chain seq x y z
N ILE A 1 13.41 18.37 -8.78
CA ILE A 1 12.52 19.43 -9.34
C ILE A 1 13.37 20.65 -9.57
N HIS A 2 13.31 21.22 -10.77
CA HIS A 2 14.02 22.43 -11.14
C HIS A 2 13.01 23.55 -11.36
N LEU A 3 13.22 24.68 -10.71
CA LEU A 3 12.41 25.88 -10.81
C LEU A 3 13.27 27.04 -11.33
N ARG A 4 12.67 27.92 -12.11
CA ARG A 4 13.34 29.12 -12.62
C ARG A 4 12.39 30.30 -12.74
N THR A 5 12.85 31.48 -12.36
CA THR A 5 12.14 32.76 -12.50
C THR A 5 13.00 33.72 -13.33
N PRO A 6 12.98 33.64 -14.68
CA PRO A 6 13.92 34.35 -15.53
C PRO A 6 14.09 35.84 -15.18
N GLY A 7 15.31 36.23 -14.82
CA GLY A 7 15.64 37.63 -14.47
C GLY A 7 15.17 38.10 -13.09
N VAL A 8 14.54 37.24 -12.29
CA VAL A 8 14.17 37.49 -10.90
C VAL A 8 14.92 36.50 -10.01
N PRO A 9 15.92 36.94 -9.24
CA PRO A 9 16.65 36.04 -8.35
C PRO A 9 15.72 35.43 -7.29
N ILE A 10 15.93 34.16 -6.98
CA ILE A 10 15.21 33.41 -5.97
C ILE A 10 15.95 33.58 -4.64
N ARG A 11 15.22 33.87 -3.57
CA ARG A 11 15.75 33.86 -2.19
C ARG A 11 15.53 32.50 -1.54
N ASP A 12 14.34 31.95 -1.72
CA ASP A 12 13.90 30.72 -1.06
C ASP A 12 12.79 30.05 -1.88
N VAL A 13 12.56 28.76 -1.66
CA VAL A 13 11.40 28.04 -2.18
C VAL A 13 10.77 27.29 -1.02
N ARG A 14 9.55 27.69 -0.67
CA ARG A 14 8.77 27.00 0.37
C ARG A 14 7.98 25.88 -0.29
N SER A 15 8.16 24.67 0.21
CA SER A 15 7.39 23.51 -0.22
C SER A 15 6.50 23.04 0.92
N GLY A 16 5.34 22.49 0.57
CA GLY A 16 4.69 21.57 1.47
C GLY A 16 3.41 20.96 0.95
N VAL A 17 2.86 20.07 1.77
CA VAL A 17 1.68 19.29 1.43
C VAL A 17 0.46 20.18 1.63
N ALA A 18 -0.21 20.56 0.56
CA ALA A 18 -1.50 21.20 0.69
C ALA A 18 -2.49 20.15 1.23
N ARG A 19 -2.88 20.25 2.51
CA ARG A 19 -4.10 19.54 2.95
C ARG A 19 -5.24 20.17 2.18
N ALA A 20 -5.92 19.39 1.34
CA ALA A 20 -7.04 19.88 0.53
C ALA A 20 -8.11 20.61 1.38
N ALA A 21 -8.21 20.29 2.67
CA ALA A 21 -9.10 20.93 3.63
C ALA A 21 -8.47 22.04 4.50
N GLN A 22 -7.13 22.13 4.59
CA GLN A 22 -6.42 23.05 5.49
C GLN A 22 -5.12 23.58 4.84
N PRO A 23 -5.23 24.48 3.84
CA PRO A 23 -4.07 25.00 3.09
C PRO A 23 -3.13 25.90 3.91
N LEU A 24 -3.28 25.98 5.23
CA LEU A 24 -2.37 26.67 6.14
C LEU A 24 -1.57 25.71 7.03
N ASP A 25 -1.93 24.42 7.06
CA ASP A 25 -1.25 23.39 7.85
C ASP A 25 -0.26 22.63 6.94
N TRP A 26 0.78 23.36 6.52
CA TRP A 26 1.83 22.85 5.65
C TRP A 26 2.84 22.03 6.45
N ASP A 27 2.84 20.72 6.29
CA ASP A 27 4.01 19.91 6.66
C ASP A 27 5.07 20.08 5.56
N THR A 28 6.26 20.58 5.93
CA THR A 28 7.38 20.75 5.01
C THR A 28 8.01 19.38 4.72
N PRO A 29 7.93 18.86 3.48
CA PRO A 29 8.54 17.59 3.13
C PRO A 29 10.07 17.72 3.23
N PRO A 30 10.76 16.67 3.71
CA PRO A 30 12.20 16.66 3.75
C PRO A 30 12.76 16.67 2.33
N CYS A 31 13.30 17.82 1.91
CA CYS A 31 13.95 18.00 0.63
C CYS A 31 15.25 18.79 0.79
N ARG A 32 16.20 18.59 -0.12
CA ARG A 32 17.36 19.49 -0.24
C ARG A 32 17.00 20.60 -1.21
N LEU A 33 17.11 21.85 -0.76
CA LEU A 33 16.97 23.02 -1.59
C LEU A 33 18.35 23.60 -1.92
N LYS A 34 18.61 23.84 -3.19
CA LYS A 34 19.76 24.60 -3.68
C LYS A 34 19.23 25.77 -4.51
N VAL A 35 19.64 26.99 -4.17
CA VAL A 35 19.27 28.21 -4.91
C VAL A 35 20.51 28.77 -5.58
N ASP A 36 20.39 29.16 -6.86
CA ASP A 36 21.46 29.77 -7.65
C ASP A 36 20.88 30.84 -8.59
N GLY A 37 21.06 32.11 -8.21
CA GLY A 37 20.55 33.25 -8.96
C GLY A 37 19.05 33.18 -9.18
N ASP A 38 18.62 33.07 -10.44
CA ASP A 38 17.21 32.99 -10.85
C ASP A 38 16.65 31.56 -10.91
N SER A 39 17.40 30.59 -10.38
CA SER A 39 17.08 29.16 -10.42
C SER A 39 17.13 28.51 -9.04
N ALA A 40 16.33 27.45 -8.88
CA ALA A 40 16.32 26.62 -7.68
C ALA A 40 16.15 25.14 -8.02
N GLU A 41 16.79 24.28 -7.26
CA GLU A 41 16.70 22.82 -7.34
C GLU A 41 16.21 22.25 -6.01
N LEU A 42 15.12 21.50 -6.06
CA LEU A 42 14.58 20.73 -4.94
C LEU A 42 14.78 19.23 -5.20
N VAL A 43 15.52 18.55 -4.32
CA VAL A 43 15.77 17.11 -4.40
C VAL A 43 15.05 16.39 -3.28
N PHE A 44 14.14 15.49 -3.67
CA PHE A 44 13.39 14.60 -2.78
C PHE A 44 14.02 13.21 -2.85
N HIS A 45 14.24 12.58 -1.69
CA HIS A 45 14.86 11.26 -1.59
C HIS A 45 13.86 10.13 -1.37
N ARG A 46 12.57 10.45 -1.44
CA ARG A 46 11.47 9.49 -1.29
C ARG A 46 10.43 9.76 -2.37
N PRO A 47 9.75 8.72 -2.89
CA PRO A 47 8.64 8.88 -3.78
C PRO A 47 7.47 9.40 -2.95
N ASP A 48 7.28 10.71 -3.00
CA ASP A 48 6.12 11.37 -2.40
C ASP A 48 5.08 11.67 -3.50
N ASN A 49 3.80 11.73 -3.11
CA ASN A 49 2.74 12.08 -4.05
C ASN A 49 2.83 13.57 -4.41
N TRP A 50 3.65 13.86 -5.43
CA TRP A 50 3.97 15.22 -5.86
C TRP A 50 2.77 16.04 -6.31
N ALA A 51 1.68 15.37 -6.71
CA ALA A 51 0.41 16.02 -7.02
C ALA A 51 -0.23 16.73 -5.80
N ARG A 52 0.30 16.53 -4.59
CA ARG A 52 -0.16 17.18 -3.35
C ARG A 52 0.76 18.30 -2.86
N PHE A 53 1.88 18.56 -3.53
CA PHE A 53 2.78 19.64 -3.12
C PHE A 53 2.44 20.96 -3.81
N GLY A 54 2.43 22.04 -3.03
CA GLY A 54 2.58 23.40 -3.53
C GLY A 54 4.03 23.87 -3.37
N PHE A 55 4.46 24.77 -4.26
CA PHE A 55 5.76 25.44 -4.19
C PHE A 55 5.55 26.96 -4.26
N ASP A 56 5.90 27.66 -3.19
CA ASP A 56 5.92 29.13 -3.16
C ASP A 56 7.36 29.60 -3.39
N ILE A 57 7.60 30.25 -4.53
CA ILE A 57 8.89 30.84 -4.87
C ILE A 57 8.97 32.22 -4.21
N VAL A 58 9.99 32.42 -3.39
CA VAL A 58 10.21 33.67 -2.65
C VAL A 58 11.31 34.45 -3.37
N PRO A 59 11.01 35.58 -4.04
CA PRO A 59 12.01 36.34 -4.77
C PRO A 59 12.98 37.11 -3.84
N ALA A 60 14.18 37.38 -4.32
CA ALA A 60 15.18 38.19 -3.62
C ALA A 60 15.03 39.68 -4.00
N GLY A 61 14.51 40.48 -3.05
CA GLY A 61 14.44 41.95 -3.14
C GLY A 61 13.02 42.52 -3.11
N GLU A 62 12.84 43.66 -2.44
CA GLU A 62 11.53 44.33 -2.25
C GLU A 62 10.87 44.80 -3.56
N ARG A 63 11.67 45.01 -4.62
CA ARG A 63 11.19 45.44 -5.95
C ARG A 63 10.82 44.31 -6.91
N ALA A 64 11.09 43.05 -6.56
CA ALA A 64 10.81 41.90 -7.43
C ALA A 64 9.31 41.57 -7.54
N VAL A 65 8.47 42.18 -6.70
CA VAL A 65 7.01 41.97 -6.66
C VAL A 65 6.29 42.66 -7.84
N ALA A 66 6.98 43.47 -8.65
CA ALA A 66 6.36 44.31 -9.68
C ALA A 66 6.35 43.75 -11.11
N ALA A 67 7.06 42.65 -11.39
CA ALA A 67 7.02 42.00 -12.71
C ALA A 67 6.32 40.64 -12.59
N GLU A 68 5.20 40.45 -13.29
CA GLU A 68 4.53 39.15 -13.46
C GLU A 68 5.45 38.19 -14.24
N VAL A 69 6.50 37.67 -13.59
CA VAL A 69 7.35 36.65 -14.17
C VAL A 69 6.71 35.30 -13.91
N ALA A 70 6.23 34.66 -14.98
CA ALA A 70 5.72 33.30 -14.91
C ALA A 70 6.88 32.34 -14.56
N PRO A 71 6.82 31.63 -13.42
CA PRO A 71 7.84 30.66 -13.07
C PRO A 71 7.81 29.46 -14.03
N LEU A 72 8.98 28.96 -14.38
CA LEU A 72 9.16 27.74 -15.16
C LEU A 72 9.53 26.59 -14.23
N GLY A 73 8.96 25.41 -14.46
CA GLY A 73 9.22 24.22 -13.65
C GLY A 73 9.46 22.98 -14.52
N ARG A 74 10.42 22.16 -14.11
CA ARG A 74 10.66 20.82 -14.67
C ARG A 74 10.78 19.80 -13.53
N ILE A 75 10.12 18.66 -13.70
CA ILE A 75 10.30 17.49 -12.83
C ILE A 75 11.25 16.54 -13.55
N GLU A 76 12.31 16.13 -12.85
CA GLU A 76 13.20 15.05 -13.30
C GLU A 76 13.03 13.89 -12.31
N PRO A 77 12.38 12.79 -12.71
CA PRO A 77 12.23 11.63 -11.84
C PRO A 77 13.57 10.91 -11.66
N LEU A 78 13.67 10.11 -10.61
CA LEU A 78 14.78 9.16 -10.46
C LEU A 78 14.79 8.20 -11.65
N ALA A 79 15.98 7.83 -12.10
CA ALA A 79 16.12 6.80 -13.13
C ALA A 79 15.50 5.50 -12.61
N GLU A 80 14.50 5.00 -13.33
CA GLU A 80 13.85 3.74 -12.98
C GLU A 80 14.56 2.57 -13.68
N PRO A 81 14.74 1.43 -13.00
CA PRO A 81 15.22 0.23 -13.67
C PRO A 81 14.21 -0.19 -14.75
N GLY A 82 14.72 -0.54 -15.93
CA GLY A 82 13.89 -1.11 -16.99
C GLY A 82 13.23 -2.43 -16.56
N PRO A 83 12.11 -2.84 -17.17
CA PRO A 83 11.39 -4.07 -16.81
C PRO A 83 12.28 -5.32 -16.78
N ASP A 84 13.23 -5.44 -17.70
CA ASP A 84 14.15 -6.58 -17.75
C ASP A 84 15.14 -6.61 -16.58
N ALA A 85 15.62 -5.44 -16.14
CA ALA A 85 16.48 -5.33 -14.97
C ALA A 85 15.73 -5.75 -13.69
N ILE A 86 14.46 -5.33 -13.57
CA ILE A 86 13.59 -5.76 -12.47
C ILE A 86 13.39 -7.28 -12.52
N ARG A 87 13.03 -7.85 -13.68
CA ARG A 87 12.84 -9.30 -13.83
C ARG A 87 14.12 -10.08 -13.50
N GLN A 88 15.29 -9.58 -13.91
CA GLN A 88 16.57 -10.18 -13.56
C GLN A 88 16.84 -10.12 -12.05
N MET A 89 16.54 -8.99 -11.41
CA MET A 89 16.64 -8.86 -9.96
C MET A 89 15.74 -9.89 -9.25
N LEU A 90 14.47 -10.01 -9.64
CA LEU A 90 13.53 -10.94 -8.99
C LEU A 90 13.98 -12.41 -9.09
N ARG A 91 14.68 -12.81 -10.16
CA ARG A 91 15.25 -14.15 -10.34
C ARG A 91 16.36 -14.54 -9.35
N SER A 92 16.79 -13.63 -8.47
CA SER A 92 17.66 -13.96 -7.33
C SER A 92 16.95 -13.89 -5.97
N GLN A 93 15.65 -13.57 -5.95
CA GLN A 93 14.89 -13.29 -4.74
C GLN A 93 13.92 -14.42 -4.38
N ARG A 94 13.57 -14.50 -3.10
CA ARG A 94 12.62 -15.45 -2.51
C ARG A 94 11.38 -14.71 -2.02
N ILE A 95 10.19 -15.20 -2.37
CA ILE A 95 8.92 -14.63 -1.91
C ILE A 95 8.01 -15.68 -1.27
N ALA A 96 7.37 -15.34 -0.15
CA ALA A 96 6.26 -16.14 0.40
C ALA A 96 4.95 -15.39 0.20
N PHE A 97 3.96 -16.04 -0.40
CA PHE A 97 2.59 -15.54 -0.48
C PHE A 97 1.76 -16.09 0.67
N LEU A 98 1.02 -15.24 1.38
CA LEU A 98 0.21 -15.60 2.53
C LEU A 98 -1.24 -15.20 2.30
N GLY A 99 -2.18 -16.06 2.67
CA GLY A 99 -3.61 -15.77 2.57
C GLY A 99 -4.43 -16.50 3.63
N THR A 100 -5.49 -15.87 4.14
CA THR A 100 -6.47 -16.53 5.00
C THR A 100 -7.70 -16.90 4.17
N ALA A 101 -8.20 -18.13 4.34
CA ALA A 101 -9.33 -18.67 3.58
C ALA A 101 -10.46 -19.08 4.52
N ARG A 102 -11.69 -18.74 4.15
CA ARG A 102 -12.90 -19.28 4.77
C ARG A 102 -14.06 -19.17 3.80
N SER A 103 -14.61 -20.30 3.38
CA SER A 103 -15.75 -20.37 2.46
C SER A 103 -15.59 -19.48 1.21
N CYS A 104 -14.44 -19.58 0.53
CA CYS A 104 -14.07 -18.77 -0.63
C CYS A 104 -13.81 -19.63 -1.89
N ALA A 105 -14.40 -20.84 -1.97
CA ALA A 105 -14.18 -21.79 -3.05
C ALA A 105 -14.37 -21.19 -4.46
N PRO A 106 -15.37 -20.32 -4.73
CA PRO A 106 -15.57 -19.77 -6.07
C PRO A 106 -14.42 -18.89 -6.58
N ALA A 107 -13.78 -18.14 -5.69
CA ALA A 107 -12.72 -17.19 -6.08
C ALA A 107 -11.32 -17.83 -6.07
N LEU A 108 -11.16 -18.90 -5.29
CA LEU A 108 -9.87 -19.52 -5.01
C LEU A 108 -9.10 -19.96 -6.27
N PRO A 109 -9.71 -20.53 -7.34
CA PRO A 109 -8.97 -20.92 -8.55
C PRO A 109 -8.25 -19.74 -9.21
N ALA A 110 -8.94 -18.61 -9.36
CA ALA A 110 -8.37 -17.41 -9.96
C ALA A 110 -7.24 -16.84 -9.09
N SER A 111 -7.42 -16.83 -7.77
CA SER A 111 -6.41 -16.35 -6.83
C SER A 111 -5.15 -17.23 -6.82
N ILE A 112 -5.29 -18.55 -6.71
CA ILE A 112 -4.13 -19.46 -6.74
C ILE A 112 -3.38 -19.38 -8.08
N ALA A 113 -4.11 -19.32 -9.20
CA ALA A 113 -3.49 -19.16 -10.51
C ALA A 113 -2.68 -17.86 -10.61
N LYS A 114 -3.24 -16.74 -10.12
CA LYS A 114 -2.55 -15.46 -10.11
C LYS A 114 -1.33 -15.47 -9.20
N LEU A 115 -1.41 -16.03 -7.99
CA LEU A 115 -0.27 -16.12 -7.08
C LEU A 115 0.88 -16.96 -7.67
N ARG A 116 0.57 -18.05 -8.38
CA ARG A 116 1.58 -18.84 -9.13
C ARG A 116 2.22 -18.03 -10.25
N GLU A 117 1.42 -17.27 -11.01
CA GLU A 117 1.91 -16.39 -12.08
C GLU A 117 2.87 -15.32 -11.54
N LEU A 118 2.51 -14.66 -10.43
CA LEU A 118 3.36 -13.67 -9.77
C LEU A 118 4.62 -14.31 -9.17
N GLY A 119 4.48 -15.47 -8.53
CA GLY A 119 5.58 -16.21 -7.93
C GLY A 119 6.60 -16.73 -8.94
N ALA A 120 6.18 -17.07 -10.16
CA ALA A 120 7.07 -17.48 -11.25
C ALA A 120 8.07 -16.40 -11.70
N LEU A 121 7.92 -15.15 -11.23
CA LEU A 121 8.89 -14.07 -11.44
C LEU A 121 10.14 -14.23 -10.54
N PHE A 122 10.05 -15.01 -9.47
CA PHE A 122 11.07 -15.13 -8.43
C PHE A 122 11.92 -16.39 -8.59
N ALA A 123 13.11 -16.40 -7.99
CA ALA A 123 13.96 -17.59 -7.92
C ALA A 123 13.27 -18.74 -7.18
N HIS A 124 12.52 -18.37 -6.15
CA HIS A 124 11.80 -19.29 -5.28
C HIS A 124 10.53 -18.61 -4.77
N HIS A 125 9.43 -19.34 -4.79
CA HIS A 125 8.20 -18.89 -4.15
C HIS A 125 7.48 -20.04 -3.46
N GLU A 126 6.75 -19.73 -2.39
CA GLU A 126 5.82 -20.63 -1.72
C GLU A 126 4.49 -19.90 -1.48
N ILE A 127 3.40 -20.65 -1.39
CA ILE A 127 2.06 -20.14 -1.08
C ILE A 127 1.60 -20.77 0.23
N HIS A 128 1.30 -19.98 1.25
CA HIS A 128 0.87 -20.45 2.56
C HIS A 128 -0.53 -19.96 2.86
N ILE A 129 -1.44 -20.89 3.15
CA ILE A 129 -2.85 -20.57 3.36
C ILE A 129 -3.31 -21.13 4.69
N TYR A 130 -3.90 -20.27 5.50
CA TYR A 130 -4.59 -20.67 6.71
C TYR A 130 -6.08 -20.69 6.44
N GLU A 131 -6.66 -21.87 6.56
CA GLU A 131 -8.09 -22.10 6.37
C GLU A 131 -8.73 -22.42 7.71
N ASN A 132 -9.87 -21.77 7.99
CA ASN A 132 -10.67 -22.11 9.15
C ASN A 132 -12.17 -22.18 8.85
N ASP A 133 -12.80 -23.20 9.40
CA ASP A 133 -14.26 -23.35 9.47
C ASP A 133 -14.99 -23.07 8.13
N SER A 134 -14.42 -23.49 6.99
CA SER A 134 -15.11 -23.40 5.70
C SER A 134 -16.28 -24.38 5.64
N SER A 135 -17.37 -23.92 5.03
CA SER A 135 -18.61 -24.68 4.83
C SER A 135 -18.82 -25.11 3.38
N ASP A 136 -17.87 -24.81 2.50
CA ASP A 136 -17.86 -25.14 1.09
C ASP A 136 -16.60 -25.97 0.72
N ASP A 137 -16.33 -26.13 -0.57
CA ASP A 137 -15.20 -26.92 -1.08
C ASP A 137 -13.81 -26.29 -0.86
N THR A 138 -13.69 -25.12 -0.20
CA THR A 138 -12.43 -24.40 0.01
C THR A 138 -11.33 -25.32 0.53
N GLY A 139 -11.61 -26.07 1.59
CA GLY A 139 -10.63 -26.96 2.21
C GLY A 139 -10.17 -28.08 1.28
N ALA A 140 -11.10 -28.72 0.56
CA ALA A 140 -10.78 -29.79 -0.39
C ALA A 140 -9.94 -29.29 -1.57
N MET A 141 -10.20 -28.06 -2.03
CA MET A 141 -9.42 -27.42 -3.09
C MET A 141 -7.99 -27.10 -2.64
N LEU A 142 -7.82 -26.61 -1.40
CA LEU A 142 -6.49 -26.39 -0.82
C LEU A 142 -5.70 -27.69 -0.69
N ASP A 143 -6.34 -28.77 -0.22
CA ASP A 143 -5.71 -30.10 -0.13
C ASP A 143 -5.29 -30.64 -1.51
N HIS A 144 -6.04 -30.30 -2.57
CA HIS A 144 -5.68 -30.64 -3.93
C HIS A 144 -4.43 -29.88 -4.40
N TRP A 145 -4.39 -28.56 -4.23
CA TRP A 145 -3.26 -27.74 -4.68
C TRP A 145 -2.00 -27.89 -3.83
N ALA A 146 -2.11 -28.36 -2.60
CA ALA A 146 -0.94 -28.63 -1.75
C ALA A 146 -0.08 -29.81 -2.25
N ARG A 147 -0.59 -30.66 -3.17
CA ARG A 147 0.07 -31.90 -3.60
C ARG A 147 1.37 -31.70 -4.37
N ASP A 148 1.54 -30.56 -5.04
CA ASP A 148 2.78 -30.27 -5.78
C ASP A 148 3.88 -29.66 -4.90
N GLY A 149 3.60 -29.45 -3.61
CA GLY A 149 4.55 -28.92 -2.64
C GLY A 149 4.79 -27.41 -2.71
N LEU A 150 4.15 -26.70 -3.66
CA LEU A 150 4.26 -25.24 -3.76
C LEU A 150 3.33 -24.53 -2.78
N LEU A 151 2.17 -25.15 -2.51
CA LEU A 151 1.16 -24.62 -1.60
C LEU A 151 1.19 -25.40 -0.28
N HIS A 152 1.17 -24.67 0.83
CA HIS A 152 1.13 -25.19 2.19
C HIS A 152 -0.17 -24.73 2.85
N ALA A 153 -1.09 -25.66 3.08
CA ALA A 153 -2.35 -25.39 3.76
C ALA A 153 -2.28 -25.73 5.25
N MET A 154 -2.68 -24.81 6.11
CA MET A 154 -2.89 -24.99 7.55
C MET A 154 -4.38 -24.93 7.81
N ARG A 155 -4.99 -26.06 8.22
CA ARG A 155 -6.44 -26.16 8.42
C ARG A 155 -6.77 -26.29 9.89
N GLU A 156 -7.72 -25.49 10.37
CA GLU A 156 -8.15 -25.50 11.77
C GLU A 156 -9.67 -25.39 11.90
N GLN A 157 -10.27 -26.25 12.72
CA GLN A 157 -11.70 -26.27 12.98
C GLN A 157 -12.01 -25.74 14.39
N GLY A 158 -13.22 -25.24 14.60
CA GLY A 158 -13.67 -24.69 15.88
C GLY A 158 -13.04 -23.32 16.20
N VAL A 159 -12.55 -22.59 15.20
CA VAL A 159 -11.96 -21.25 15.41
C VAL A 159 -13.07 -20.23 15.59
N ALA A 160 -14.12 -20.30 14.76
CA ALA A 160 -15.32 -19.48 14.85
C ALA A 160 -16.04 -19.55 16.21
N GLU A 161 -16.05 -20.73 16.83
CA GLU A 161 -16.65 -20.94 18.15
C GLU A 161 -15.79 -20.32 19.26
N ARG A 162 -14.47 -20.54 19.22
CA ARG A 162 -13.54 -20.03 20.25
C ARG A 162 -13.31 -18.52 20.17
N MET A 163 -13.35 -17.96 18.97
CA MET A 163 -13.10 -16.54 18.69
C MET A 163 -14.28 -15.99 17.87
N PRO A 164 -15.38 -15.57 18.53
CA PRO A 164 -16.61 -15.17 17.83
C PRO A 164 -16.48 -13.90 16.98
N LEU A 165 -15.52 -13.03 17.30
CA LEU A 165 -15.28 -11.78 16.58
C LEU A 165 -14.44 -12.01 15.31
N ARG A 166 -14.80 -11.36 14.20
CA ARG A 166 -14.21 -11.64 12.88
C ARG A 166 -12.76 -11.22 12.82
N THR A 167 -12.47 -10.00 13.26
CA THR A 167 -11.12 -9.41 13.22
C THR A 167 -10.15 -10.15 14.13
N GLU A 168 -10.61 -10.63 15.29
CA GLU A 168 -9.82 -11.50 16.18
C GLU A 168 -9.37 -12.78 15.48
N ARG A 169 -10.29 -13.46 14.76
CA ARG A 169 -9.95 -14.66 13.99
C ARG A 169 -8.96 -14.39 12.87
N LEU A 170 -9.15 -13.29 12.13
CA LEU A 170 -8.24 -12.89 11.06
C LEU A 170 -6.84 -12.65 11.63
N ALA A 171 -6.73 -11.92 12.74
CA ALA A 171 -5.45 -11.70 13.40
C ALA A 171 -4.79 -13.02 13.87
N TYR A 172 -5.56 -13.94 14.44
CA TYR A 172 -5.08 -15.26 14.84
C TYR A 172 -4.51 -16.05 13.65
N GLY A 173 -5.29 -16.19 12.57
CA GLY A 173 -4.85 -16.90 11.36
C GLY A 173 -3.64 -16.24 10.71
N ARG A 174 -3.62 -14.90 10.65
CA ARG A 174 -2.49 -14.15 10.09
C ARG A 174 -1.21 -14.32 10.89
N ASN A 175 -1.29 -14.26 12.23
CA ASN A 175 -0.13 -14.49 13.10
C ASN A 175 0.39 -15.93 12.98
N LYS A 176 -0.50 -16.93 12.94
CA LYS A 176 -0.10 -18.34 12.73
C LYS A 176 0.66 -18.54 11.42
N LEU A 177 0.17 -17.98 10.32
CA LEU A 177 0.87 -18.03 9.03
C LEU A 177 2.21 -17.30 9.08
N LEU A 178 2.24 -16.12 9.70
CA LEU A 178 3.45 -15.32 9.79
C LEU A 178 4.53 -16.08 10.58
N ASP A 179 4.20 -16.64 11.74
CA ASP A 179 5.12 -17.46 12.52
C ASP A 179 5.61 -18.67 11.71
N HIS A 180 4.70 -19.41 11.06
CA HIS A 180 5.04 -20.54 10.20
C HIS A 180 6.01 -20.18 9.07
N VAL A 181 5.79 -19.06 8.39
CA VAL A 181 6.62 -18.62 7.26
C VAL A 181 7.98 -18.14 7.73
N LEU A 182 8.05 -17.42 8.84
CA LEU A 182 9.31 -16.93 9.42
C LEU A 182 10.21 -18.08 9.89
N GLU A 183 9.65 -19.18 10.37
CA GLU A 183 10.41 -20.38 10.77
C GLU A 183 11.03 -21.14 9.58
N ARG A 184 10.48 -21.02 8.37
CA ARG A 184 10.96 -21.73 7.17
C ARG A 184 12.23 -21.14 6.58
N GLY A 185 12.61 -19.94 6.97
CA GLY A 185 13.86 -19.31 6.59
C GLY A 185 13.72 -17.85 6.17
N PRO A 186 14.82 -17.23 5.73
CA PRO A 186 14.78 -15.86 5.26
C PRO A 186 14.02 -15.75 3.95
N TRP A 187 13.15 -14.76 3.90
CA TRP A 187 12.42 -14.33 2.72
C TRP A 187 12.85 -12.92 2.37
N ASP A 188 13.10 -12.64 1.09
CA ASP A 188 13.35 -11.26 0.65
C ASP A 188 12.04 -10.48 0.69
N TYR A 189 10.94 -11.15 0.32
CA TYR A 189 9.60 -10.57 0.33
C TYR A 189 8.57 -11.51 0.97
N ILE A 190 7.63 -10.92 1.69
CA ILE A 190 6.41 -11.57 2.16
C ILE A 190 5.23 -10.80 1.57
N CYS A 191 4.29 -11.51 0.96
CA CYS A 191 3.17 -10.91 0.24
C CYS A 191 1.84 -11.48 0.72
N TRP A 192 1.04 -10.65 1.36
CA TRP A 192 -0.33 -10.97 1.72
C TRP A 192 -1.27 -10.76 0.54
N ALA A 193 -2.21 -11.68 0.35
CA ALA A 193 -3.28 -11.56 -0.63
C ALA A 193 -4.59 -12.10 -0.08
N ASP A 194 -5.69 -11.38 -0.31
CA ASP A 194 -7.03 -11.92 -0.08
C ASP A 194 -7.37 -12.93 -1.19
N LEU A 195 -8.06 -14.00 -0.78
CA LEU A 195 -8.44 -15.12 -1.65
C LEU A 195 -9.90 -15.02 -2.11
N ASP A 196 -10.41 -13.78 -2.18
CA ASP A 196 -11.79 -13.42 -2.51
C ASP A 196 -11.98 -12.97 -3.97
N GLY A 197 -10.91 -13.00 -4.77
CA GLY A 197 -10.92 -12.69 -6.19
C GLY A 197 -10.36 -11.30 -6.56
N LEU A 198 -10.01 -10.47 -5.57
CA LEU A 198 -9.30 -9.19 -5.83
C LEU A 198 -7.94 -9.40 -6.48
N VAL A 199 -7.17 -10.35 -5.94
CA VAL A 199 -5.97 -10.89 -6.58
C VAL A 199 -6.42 -12.09 -7.39
N GLY A 200 -6.78 -11.86 -8.65
CA GLY A 200 -7.35 -12.86 -9.56
C GLY A 200 -7.18 -12.45 -11.01
N GLU A 201 -8.09 -12.84 -11.90
CA GLU A 201 -7.96 -12.65 -13.36
C GLU A 201 -7.63 -11.21 -13.79
N ARG A 202 -8.25 -10.21 -13.14
CA ARG A 202 -8.08 -8.78 -13.47
C ARG A 202 -6.83 -8.15 -12.86
N PHE A 203 -6.10 -8.85 -11.98
CA PHE A 203 -4.91 -8.31 -11.34
C PHE A 203 -3.71 -8.34 -12.30
N ALA A 204 -3.20 -7.16 -12.64
CA ALA A 204 -2.16 -7.00 -13.65
C ALA A 204 -0.76 -7.35 -13.12
N VAL A 205 -0.05 -8.23 -13.83
CA VAL A 205 1.35 -8.59 -13.51
C VAL A 205 2.27 -7.38 -13.58
N ASP A 206 2.11 -6.51 -14.58
CA ASP A 206 2.91 -5.29 -14.69
C ASP A 206 2.68 -4.33 -13.52
N GLY A 207 1.45 -4.30 -12.98
CA GLY A 207 1.13 -3.56 -11.76
C GLY A 207 1.88 -4.11 -10.55
N PHE A 208 1.95 -5.44 -10.41
CA PHE A 208 2.77 -6.07 -9.38
C PHE A 208 4.27 -5.77 -9.56
N VAL A 209 4.80 -5.91 -10.78
CA VAL A 209 6.21 -5.64 -11.12
C VAL A 209 6.59 -4.19 -10.82
N SER A 210 5.66 -3.24 -10.97
CA SER A 210 5.92 -1.83 -10.67
C SER A 210 6.34 -1.57 -9.22
N ASN A 211 5.97 -2.44 -8.27
CA ASN A 211 6.40 -2.34 -6.87
C ASN A 211 7.93 -2.40 -6.72
N PHE A 212 8.64 -3.00 -7.67
CA PHE A 212 10.08 -3.19 -7.59
C PHE A 212 10.90 -2.12 -8.31
N ARG A 213 10.26 -1.05 -8.82
CA ARG A 213 10.95 0.08 -9.44
C ARG A 213 11.76 0.91 -8.45
N HIS A 214 11.31 0.95 -7.20
CA HIS A 214 11.86 1.82 -6.14
C HIS A 214 12.11 1.05 -4.83
N THR A 215 12.72 -0.13 -4.88
CA THR A 215 12.87 -1.04 -3.71
C THR A 215 13.60 -0.41 -2.51
N GLU A 216 14.48 0.56 -2.75
CA GLU A 216 15.16 1.30 -1.68
C GLU A 216 14.24 2.28 -0.93
N ALA A 217 13.13 2.69 -1.55
CA ALA A 217 12.26 3.74 -1.05
C ALA A 217 11.19 3.28 -0.06
N TRP A 218 10.80 2.01 -0.12
CA TRP A 218 9.68 1.46 0.64
C TRP A 218 10.09 0.23 1.43
N ASP A 219 9.30 -0.10 2.44
CA ASP A 219 9.48 -1.29 3.29
C ASP A 219 8.21 -2.17 3.29
N ALA A 220 7.04 -1.55 3.05
CA ALA A 220 5.83 -2.23 2.60
C ALA A 220 5.00 -1.39 1.62
N VAL A 221 4.29 -2.06 0.71
CA VAL A 221 3.53 -1.44 -0.38
C VAL A 221 2.19 -2.11 -0.60
N PHE A 222 1.20 -1.30 -0.94
CA PHE A 222 -0.19 -1.69 -1.08
C PHE A 222 -0.77 -1.15 -2.39
N PRO A 223 -1.81 -1.78 -2.95
CA PRO A 223 -2.43 -1.34 -4.18
C PRO A 223 -3.37 -0.14 -3.93
N LEU A 224 -3.73 0.54 -5.01
CA LEU A 224 -5.00 1.25 -5.07
C LEU A 224 -6.13 0.28 -5.39
N SER A 225 -7.35 0.60 -4.99
CA SER A 225 -8.54 -0.16 -5.41
C SER A 225 -9.42 0.68 -6.33
N TRP A 226 -10.00 0.03 -7.34
CA TRP A 226 -10.83 0.67 -8.36
C TRP A 226 -12.01 -0.24 -8.76
N PRO A 227 -13.23 0.28 -9.05
CA PRO A 227 -13.64 1.69 -9.11
C PRO A 227 -14.01 2.34 -7.77
N LEU A 228 -14.08 1.55 -6.70
CA LEU A 228 -14.24 2.04 -5.32
C LEU A 228 -13.01 1.65 -4.52
N TYR A 229 -12.72 2.37 -3.44
CA TYR A 229 -11.65 1.99 -2.53
C TYR A 229 -12.13 0.88 -1.58
N TYR A 230 -11.68 -0.37 -1.77
CA TYR A 230 -12.23 -1.58 -1.12
C TYR A 230 -12.03 -1.59 0.40
N ASP A 231 -10.85 -1.19 0.85
CA ASP A 231 -10.38 -1.44 2.21
C ASP A 231 -10.05 -0.14 2.93
N LEU A 232 -11.07 0.71 3.06
CA LEU A 232 -10.93 1.97 3.77
C LEU A 232 -10.61 1.74 5.26
N TRP A 233 -11.02 0.61 5.85
CA TRP A 233 -10.82 0.37 7.29
C TRP A 233 -9.36 0.14 7.63
N ALA A 234 -8.59 -0.43 6.70
CA ALA A 234 -7.14 -0.53 6.80
C ALA A 234 -6.41 0.79 6.50
N LEU A 235 -7.02 1.75 5.79
CA LEU A 235 -6.35 2.97 5.36
C LEU A 235 -6.09 3.92 6.53
N ARG A 236 -4.84 4.35 6.69
CA ARG A 236 -4.44 5.47 7.55
C ARG A 236 -3.58 6.42 6.74
N GLU A 237 -4.23 7.30 5.99
CA GLU A 237 -3.56 8.40 5.29
C GLU A 237 -3.97 9.71 5.98
N PRO A 238 -3.01 10.55 6.44
CA PRO A 238 -3.30 11.68 7.34
C PRO A 238 -4.35 12.67 6.85
N THR A 239 -4.57 12.78 5.53
CA THR A 239 -5.50 13.75 4.93
C THR A 239 -6.82 13.13 4.45
N ILE A 240 -6.83 11.85 4.10
CA ILE A 240 -8.00 11.14 3.58
C ILE A 240 -8.74 10.38 4.66
N CYS A 241 -8.01 9.64 5.50
CA CYS A 241 -8.59 8.76 6.52
C CYS A 241 -7.59 8.65 7.69
N PRO A 242 -7.43 9.69 8.51
CA PRO A 242 -6.45 9.70 9.59
C PRO A 242 -6.82 8.75 10.74
N ASP A 243 -8.11 8.54 10.97
CA ASP A 243 -8.65 7.83 12.12
C ASP A 243 -9.47 6.60 11.73
N ASP A 244 -9.82 5.80 12.72
CA ASP A 244 -10.77 4.70 12.54
C ASP A 244 -12.19 5.25 12.30
N TYR A 245 -12.61 5.29 11.03
CA TYR A 245 -13.92 5.82 10.64
C TYR A 245 -15.10 4.96 11.15
N VAL A 246 -14.86 3.68 11.48
CA VAL A 246 -15.87 2.79 12.06
C VAL A 246 -16.08 3.18 13.52
N ALA A 247 -14.99 3.35 14.27
CA ALA A 247 -15.05 3.75 15.68
C ALA A 247 -15.55 5.19 15.88
N SER A 248 -15.28 6.11 14.94
CA SER A 248 -15.72 7.50 15.02
C SER A 248 -17.21 7.71 14.71
N GLY A 249 -17.94 6.67 14.28
CA GLY A 249 -19.35 6.76 13.93
C GLY A 249 -19.61 7.49 12.60
N LEU A 250 -18.57 7.79 11.81
CA LEU A 250 -18.68 8.42 10.50
C LEU A 250 -19.19 7.47 9.40
N HIS A 251 -19.38 6.18 9.72
CA HIS A 251 -19.94 5.20 8.81
C HIS A 251 -21.44 5.46 8.53
N THR A 252 -21.69 6.37 7.59
CA THR A 252 -23.03 6.69 7.09
C THR A 252 -23.16 6.19 5.65
N LEU A 253 -24.18 5.36 5.41
CA LEU A 253 -24.49 4.85 4.08
C LEU A 253 -25.01 6.00 3.21
N ASN A 254 -24.42 6.22 2.03
CA ASN A 254 -24.99 7.13 1.05
C ASN A 254 -25.90 6.37 0.09
N ALA A 255 -27.21 6.53 0.25
CA ALA A 255 -28.22 5.83 -0.55
C ALA A 255 -28.12 6.10 -2.06
N ALA A 256 -27.55 7.25 -2.48
CA ALA A 256 -27.36 7.57 -3.90
C ALA A 256 -26.13 6.89 -4.53
N LEU A 257 -25.16 6.45 -3.70
CA LEU A 257 -23.88 5.91 -4.16
C LEU A 257 -23.72 4.42 -3.88
N PHE A 258 -24.70 3.81 -3.18
CA PHE A 258 -24.65 2.42 -2.70
C PHE A 258 -23.34 2.09 -1.92
N ALA A 259 -22.71 3.11 -1.33
CA ALA A 259 -21.45 3.03 -0.59
C ALA A 259 -21.45 4.04 0.57
N GLY A 260 -20.61 3.81 1.57
CA GLY A 260 -20.41 4.78 2.65
C GLY A 260 -19.86 6.11 2.12
N ARG A 261 -20.31 7.25 2.67
CA ARG A 261 -19.82 8.59 2.25
C ARG A 261 -18.29 8.69 2.27
N GLU A 262 -17.67 8.12 3.30
CA GLU A 262 -16.22 8.08 3.48
C GLU A 262 -15.52 7.29 2.35
N ILE A 263 -16.10 6.16 1.93
CA ILE A 263 -15.56 5.33 0.84
C ILE A 263 -15.59 6.12 -0.46
N HIS A 264 -16.67 6.85 -0.74
CA HIS A 264 -16.74 7.70 -1.92
C HIS A 264 -15.72 8.84 -1.87
N ALA A 265 -15.63 9.55 -0.74
CA ALA A 265 -14.69 10.65 -0.55
C ALA A 265 -13.23 10.19 -0.73
N ALA A 266 -12.88 9.04 -0.14
CA ALA A 266 -11.57 8.42 -0.33
C ALA A 266 -11.34 8.01 -1.79
N THR A 267 -12.33 7.38 -2.43
CA THR A 267 -12.25 6.97 -3.85
C THR A 267 -11.94 8.17 -4.77
N GLN A 268 -12.61 9.31 -4.57
CA GLN A 268 -12.37 10.52 -5.37
C GLN A 268 -10.96 11.11 -5.15
N GLN A 269 -10.36 10.88 -3.99
CA GLN A 269 -9.00 11.34 -3.69
C GLN A 269 -7.91 10.33 -4.10
N LEU A 270 -8.27 9.05 -4.17
CA LEU A 270 -7.37 7.93 -4.45
C LEU A 270 -7.53 7.34 -5.86
N GLN A 271 -8.34 7.96 -6.71
CA GLN A 271 -8.53 7.48 -8.09
C GLN A 271 -7.20 7.42 -8.85
N PRO A 272 -6.99 6.40 -9.70
CA PRO A 272 -5.86 6.35 -10.62
C PRO A 272 -5.74 7.66 -11.41
N GLY A 273 -4.53 8.20 -11.50
CA GLY A 273 -4.25 9.49 -12.14
C GLY A 273 -4.33 10.72 -11.22
N ARG A 274 -5.08 10.68 -10.11
CA ARG A 274 -4.94 11.71 -9.04
C ARG A 274 -3.82 11.38 -8.06
N VAL A 275 -3.57 10.09 -7.86
CA VAL A 275 -2.37 9.60 -7.18
C VAL A 275 -1.32 9.35 -8.25
N ALA A 276 -0.48 10.36 -8.52
CA ALA A 276 0.48 10.31 -9.62
C ALA A 276 1.87 9.82 -9.19
N GLY A 277 2.19 9.96 -7.90
CA GLY A 277 3.34 9.34 -7.25
C GLY A 277 2.89 8.34 -6.18
N TRP A 278 3.83 7.61 -5.61
CA TRP A 278 3.53 6.74 -4.48
C TRP A 278 3.06 7.58 -3.29
N LEU A 279 2.01 7.12 -2.61
CA LEU A 279 1.37 7.87 -1.53
C LEU A 279 1.79 7.29 -0.18
N PRO A 280 2.55 8.01 0.67
CA PRO A 280 2.89 7.53 2.00
C PRO A 280 1.63 7.33 2.85
N VAL A 281 1.59 6.23 3.59
CA VAL A 281 0.49 5.89 4.51
C VAL A 281 1.05 5.34 5.81
N GLN A 282 0.24 5.39 6.88
CA GLN A 282 0.53 4.71 8.14
C GLN A 282 -0.03 3.28 8.17
N SER A 283 -1.00 2.98 7.30
CA SER A 283 -1.58 1.65 7.09
C SER A 283 -2.39 1.64 5.80
N ALA A 284 -2.41 0.51 5.10
CA ALA A 284 -3.33 0.19 4.01
C ALA A 284 -3.29 -1.32 3.75
N PHE A 285 -4.23 -1.87 3.00
CA PHE A 285 -4.13 -3.26 2.53
C PHE A 285 -4.86 -3.47 1.20
N GLY A 286 -6.17 -3.29 1.10
CA GLY A 286 -6.82 -3.28 -0.22
C GLY A 286 -6.77 -4.63 -0.96
N GLY A 287 -6.74 -5.73 -0.19
CA GLY A 287 -6.67 -7.10 -0.68
C GLY A 287 -5.27 -7.61 -1.03
N PHE A 288 -4.23 -6.77 -0.96
CA PHE A 288 -2.86 -7.14 -1.29
C PHE A 288 -1.85 -6.31 -0.49
N GLY A 289 -0.81 -6.92 0.05
CA GLY A 289 0.27 -6.18 0.72
C GLY A 289 1.61 -6.86 0.53
N LEU A 290 2.58 -6.16 -0.04
CA LEU A 290 3.93 -6.65 -0.26
C LEU A 290 4.89 -5.99 0.73
N TYR A 291 5.65 -6.80 1.46
CA TYR A 291 6.54 -6.39 2.53
C TYR A 291 7.94 -6.93 2.25
N LYS A 292 8.97 -6.19 2.63
CA LYS A 292 10.30 -6.80 2.80
C LYS A 292 10.22 -7.83 3.92
N GLY A 293 10.80 -9.01 3.75
CA GLY A 293 10.65 -10.10 4.71
C GLY A 293 11.15 -9.74 6.12
N ALA A 294 12.28 -9.03 6.21
CA ALA A 294 12.81 -8.52 7.48
C ALA A 294 11.86 -7.54 8.19
N VAL A 295 11.06 -6.79 7.43
CA VAL A 295 10.11 -5.81 7.97
C VAL A 295 8.84 -6.50 8.44
N ALA A 296 8.35 -7.50 7.71
CA ALA A 296 7.16 -8.25 8.09
C ALA A 296 7.27 -8.93 9.47
N ALA A 297 8.49 -9.26 9.90
CA ALA A 297 8.74 -9.88 11.21
C ALA A 297 8.60 -8.92 12.41
N LEU A 298 8.58 -7.60 12.20
CA LEU A 298 8.65 -6.58 13.26
C LEU A 298 7.33 -6.34 13.98
N GLY A 299 6.22 -6.89 13.49
CA GLY A 299 4.88 -6.67 14.01
C GLY A 299 4.09 -7.94 14.24
N ARG A 300 2.97 -7.82 14.96
CA ARG A 300 1.93 -8.85 15.06
C ARG A 300 0.56 -8.23 14.86
N TYR A 301 -0.34 -9.03 14.31
CA TYR A 301 -1.73 -8.64 14.08
C TYR A 301 -2.51 -8.65 15.38
N SER A 302 -3.37 -7.66 15.58
CA SER A 302 -4.39 -7.68 16.64
C SER A 302 -5.71 -7.21 16.04
N GLY A 303 -6.73 -8.07 16.11
CA GLY A 303 -8.08 -7.73 15.69
C GLY A 303 -8.88 -7.00 16.77
N LEU A 304 -8.37 -6.95 17.99
CA LEU A 304 -9.06 -6.36 19.13
C LEU A 304 -8.20 -5.28 19.80
N VAL A 305 -8.83 -4.17 20.17
CA VAL A 305 -8.26 -3.15 21.06
C VAL A 305 -9.33 -2.82 22.09
N ASP A 306 -8.99 -2.98 23.37
CA ASP A 306 -9.92 -2.78 24.50
C ASP A 306 -11.27 -3.52 24.33
N GLY A 307 -11.20 -4.75 23.81
CA GLY A 307 -12.36 -5.61 23.56
C GLY A 307 -13.22 -5.21 22.35
N ARG A 308 -12.82 -4.22 21.55
CA ARG A 308 -13.52 -3.79 20.34
C ARG A 308 -12.81 -4.27 19.09
N GLU A 309 -13.59 -4.67 18.08
CA GLU A 309 -13.06 -5.02 16.76
C GLU A 309 -12.38 -3.82 16.10
N VAL A 310 -11.18 -4.04 15.58
CA VAL A 310 -10.41 -3.11 14.76
C VAL A 310 -9.90 -3.86 13.53
N CYS A 311 -9.62 -3.14 12.44
CA CYS A 311 -8.91 -3.74 11.31
C CYS A 311 -7.53 -4.21 11.77
N GLU A 312 -7.24 -5.50 11.62
CA GLU A 312 -6.06 -6.14 12.20
C GLU A 312 -4.74 -5.64 11.59
N HIS A 313 -4.80 -5.14 10.36
CA HIS A 313 -3.66 -4.50 9.68
C HIS A 313 -3.22 -3.22 10.37
N VAL A 314 -4.13 -2.45 10.98
CA VAL A 314 -3.80 -1.13 11.55
C VAL A 314 -2.87 -1.26 12.77
N PRO A 315 -3.15 -2.10 13.78
CA PRO A 315 -2.20 -2.35 14.87
C PRO A 315 -0.89 -2.98 14.38
N TYR A 316 -0.94 -3.88 13.40
CA TYR A 316 0.25 -4.48 12.81
C TYR A 316 1.17 -3.44 12.15
N HIS A 317 0.63 -2.60 11.26
CA HIS A 317 1.38 -1.54 10.60
C HIS A 317 1.90 -0.48 11.56
N ARG A 318 1.16 -0.19 12.64
CA ARG A 318 1.64 0.70 13.70
C ARG A 318 2.97 0.22 14.27
N LEU A 319 3.12 -1.07 14.53
CA LEU A 319 4.38 -1.65 15.03
C LEU A 319 5.51 -1.51 13.98
N LEU A 320 5.20 -1.75 12.69
CA LEU A 320 6.18 -1.57 11.61
C LEU A 320 6.66 -0.11 11.51
N VAL A 321 5.72 0.84 11.52
CA VAL A 321 6.01 2.27 11.44
C VAL A 321 6.79 2.74 12.67
N GLN A 322 6.45 2.26 13.87
CA GLN A 322 7.22 2.53 15.10
C GLN A 322 8.66 2.00 15.02
N ALA A 323 8.88 0.91 14.29
CA ALA A 323 10.21 0.38 13.98
C ALA A 323 10.90 1.10 12.79
N GLY A 324 10.28 2.14 12.23
CA GLY A 324 10.85 2.98 11.17
C GLY A 324 10.53 2.52 9.74
N ALA A 325 9.64 1.54 9.56
CA ALA A 325 9.24 1.08 8.22
C ALA A 325 8.46 2.16 7.45
N ARG A 326 8.73 2.26 6.14
CA ARG A 326 8.06 3.18 5.23
C ARG A 326 7.01 2.45 4.41
N LEU A 327 5.76 2.89 4.54
CA LEU A 327 4.58 2.26 3.94
C LEU A 327 4.00 3.17 2.84
N TYR A 328 3.61 2.58 1.71
CA TYR A 328 3.11 3.35 0.56
C TYR A 328 1.95 2.67 -0.18
N LEU A 329 1.05 3.47 -0.76
CA LEU A 329 0.22 3.03 -1.88
C LEU A 329 0.99 3.21 -3.19
N ASN A 330 1.03 2.17 -4.02
CA ASN A 330 1.57 2.25 -5.37
C ASN A 330 0.43 2.45 -6.38
N PRO A 331 0.35 3.62 -7.08
CA PRO A 331 -0.75 3.90 -7.99
C PRO A 331 -0.78 3.06 -9.26
N GLN A 332 0.31 2.34 -9.57
CA GLN A 332 0.39 1.45 -10.73
C GLN A 332 -0.03 0.02 -10.39
N CYS A 333 -0.08 -0.34 -9.10
CA CYS A 333 -0.58 -1.63 -8.64
C CYS A 333 -2.05 -1.46 -8.22
N ILE A 334 -2.98 -2.04 -8.98
CA ILE A 334 -4.42 -1.81 -8.79
C ILE A 334 -5.14 -3.13 -8.54
N THR A 335 -5.93 -3.20 -7.47
CA THR A 335 -6.94 -4.24 -7.27
C THR A 335 -8.29 -3.79 -7.83
N HIS A 336 -8.94 -4.68 -8.56
CA HIS A 336 -10.22 -4.41 -9.20
C HIS A 336 -11.36 -5.06 -8.43
N ILE A 337 -12.22 -4.24 -7.84
CA ILE A 337 -13.45 -4.72 -7.19
C ILE A 337 -14.42 -5.14 -8.30
N ALA A 338 -15.08 -6.30 -8.12
CA ALA A 338 -16.04 -6.86 -9.07
C ALA A 338 -17.35 -6.09 -9.12
#